data_AF-A0A5C3QLZ9-F1
#
_entry.id   AF-A0A5C3QLZ9-F1
#
_cell.length_a   1.000
_cell.length_b   1.000
_cell.length_c   1.000
_cell.angle_alpha   90.00
_cell.angle_beta   90.00
_cell.angle_gamma   90.00
#
_symmetry.space_group_name_H-M   'P 1'
#
loop_
_entity.id
_entity.type
_entity.pdbx_description
1 polymer ?
#
loop_
_entity_poly.entity_id
_entity_poly.type
_entity_poly.pdbx_seq_one_letter_code
_entity_poly.pdbx_strand_id
1 'polypeptide(L)'
;MAQEWVSIGAEERERIRGEYNAAGIKLMIAAFGATEEPTTAGADPVATANQMAAFVKEYGLDGIDVDYEDFPAFAAGTGEDWVIAYTRALREQLPAADGYIITHAPVSPWFTPTLYPGGGYLKVHREVGDLIDWYNLQFYNQGTSEYTDCPGLLDESSSTWPETAVFQIAANGVPMDKLVIGKPAGVGDANNGQMPAETLATCLAEAKERGWNGGAMVWQYPNAQSEWIKTVRSQSWPV
;
A
#
# COMPACT_ATOMS: atom_id res chain seq x y z
N MET A 1 9.34 14.34 -3.94
CA MET A 1 10.28 13.18 -3.86
C MET A 1 11.06 13.23 -2.55
N ALA A 2 11.55 12.09 -2.03
CA ALA A 2 12.26 12.01 -0.74
C ALA A 2 13.41 13.02 -0.60
N GLN A 3 14.13 13.30 -1.69
CA GLN A 3 15.22 14.27 -1.73
C GLN A 3 14.78 15.71 -1.39
N GLU A 4 13.53 16.08 -1.70
CA GLU A 4 12.98 17.40 -1.32
C GLU A 4 12.75 17.48 0.18
N TRP A 5 12.32 16.40 0.83
CA TRP A 5 12.18 16.34 2.28
C TRP A 5 13.54 16.42 2.99
N VAL A 6 14.55 15.74 2.43
CA VAL A 6 15.92 15.77 2.96
C VAL A 6 16.52 17.18 2.87
N SER A 7 16.18 17.96 1.83
CA SER A 7 16.76 19.28 1.59
C SER A 7 16.11 20.41 2.39
N ILE A 8 14.86 20.25 2.85
CA ILE A 8 14.26 21.20 3.78
C ILE A 8 14.88 20.99 5.18
N GLY A 9 15.41 22.05 5.80
CA GLY A 9 16.18 21.94 7.05
C GLY A 9 15.41 21.30 8.21
N ALA A 10 16.11 20.81 9.22
CA ALA A 10 15.51 20.04 10.33
C ALA A 10 14.36 20.79 11.05
N GLU A 11 14.52 22.07 11.37
CA GLU A 11 13.46 22.88 12.00
C GLU A 11 12.21 23.00 11.12
N GLU A 12 12.39 23.11 9.81
CA GLU A 12 11.27 23.20 8.86
C GLU A 12 10.55 21.87 8.70
N ARG A 13 11.29 20.74 8.69
CA ARG A 13 10.70 19.40 8.75
C ARG A 13 9.85 19.22 10.00
N GLU A 14 10.38 19.58 11.16
CA GLU A 14 9.66 19.48 12.43
C GLU A 14 8.39 20.33 12.42
N ARG A 15 8.45 21.56 11.91
CA ARG A 15 7.28 22.44 11.76
C ARG A 15 6.22 21.82 10.85
N ILE A 16 6.58 21.41 9.63
CA ILE A 16 5.64 20.84 8.66
C ILE A 16 5.02 19.56 9.22
N ARG A 17 5.83 18.65 9.77
CA ARG A 17 5.31 17.44 10.40
C ARG A 17 4.39 17.75 11.57
N GLY A 18 4.72 18.77 12.38
CA GLY A 18 3.87 19.22 13.48
C GLY A 18 2.49 19.69 13.00
N GLU A 19 2.43 20.44 11.91
CA GLU A 19 1.18 20.90 11.28
C GLU A 19 0.34 19.73 10.76
N TYR A 20 0.97 18.77 10.08
CA TYR A 20 0.30 17.55 9.61
C TYR A 20 -0.25 16.72 10.78
N ASN A 21 0.57 16.47 11.80
CA ASN A 21 0.15 15.70 12.98
C ASN A 21 -0.97 16.40 13.77
N ALA A 22 -0.94 17.72 13.89
CA ALA A 22 -2.01 18.49 14.53
C ALA A 22 -3.34 18.39 13.76
N ALA A 23 -3.28 18.18 12.44
CA ALA A 23 -4.44 17.89 11.59
C ALA A 23 -4.83 16.40 11.57
N GLY A 24 -4.15 15.54 12.34
CA GLY A 24 -4.38 14.08 12.35
C GLY A 24 -3.82 13.35 11.14
N ILE A 25 -2.92 13.98 10.38
CA ILE A 25 -2.29 13.42 9.17
C ILE A 25 -0.89 12.93 9.52
N LYS A 26 -0.54 11.75 9.02
CA LYS A 26 0.78 11.14 9.18
C LYS A 26 1.61 11.33 7.92
N LEU A 27 2.88 11.67 8.10
CA LEU A 27 3.82 11.84 7.00
C LEU A 27 4.80 10.66 6.99
N MET A 28 4.74 9.87 5.92
CA MET A 28 5.54 8.65 5.75
C MET A 28 6.46 8.76 4.53
N ILE A 29 7.48 7.91 4.48
CA ILE A 29 8.29 7.68 3.27
C ILE A 29 7.83 6.40 2.58
N ALA A 30 7.68 6.43 1.25
CA ALA A 30 7.55 5.20 0.47
C ALA A 30 8.96 4.70 0.09
N ALA A 31 9.27 3.45 0.39
CA ALA A 31 10.49 2.78 -0.04
C ALA A 31 10.24 1.97 -1.31
N PHE A 32 11.24 1.96 -2.20
CA PHE A 32 11.21 1.31 -3.50
C PHE A 32 10.24 2.01 -4.48
N GLY A 33 9.37 1.25 -5.13
CA GLY A 33 8.60 1.63 -6.31
C GLY A 33 8.99 0.77 -7.51
N ALA A 34 8.34 1.06 -8.65
CA ALA A 34 8.42 0.27 -9.87
C ALA A 34 9.85 0.09 -10.48
N THR A 35 10.85 0.83 -10.01
CA THR A 35 12.23 0.79 -10.57
C THR A 35 13.24 0.07 -9.70
N GLU A 36 12.88 -0.30 -8.48
CA GLU A 36 13.78 -0.94 -7.53
C GLU A 36 13.41 -2.42 -7.35
N GLU A 37 14.33 -3.31 -7.71
CA GLU A 37 14.19 -4.76 -7.58
C GLU A 37 15.20 -5.30 -6.53
N PRO A 38 14.99 -5.04 -5.22
CA PRO A 38 16.03 -5.28 -4.22
C PRO A 38 16.39 -6.76 -4.05
N THR A 39 15.45 -7.69 -4.23
CA THR A 39 15.72 -9.12 -4.09
C THR A 39 16.52 -9.64 -5.28
N THR A 40 16.11 -9.26 -6.50
CA THR A 40 16.80 -9.58 -7.75
C THR A 40 18.19 -8.96 -7.79
N ALA A 41 18.37 -7.75 -7.24
CA ALA A 41 19.67 -7.10 -7.09
C ALA A 41 20.55 -7.72 -5.99
N GLY A 42 20.05 -8.68 -5.21
CA GLY A 42 20.81 -9.34 -4.15
C GLY A 42 21.02 -8.48 -2.91
N ALA A 43 20.17 -7.49 -2.66
CA ALA A 43 20.22 -6.69 -1.43
C ALA A 43 19.87 -7.56 -0.21
N ASP A 44 20.57 -7.36 0.90
CA ASP A 44 20.25 -8.04 2.16
C ASP A 44 19.03 -7.38 2.83
N PRO A 45 17.94 -8.11 3.11
CA PRO A 45 16.70 -7.53 3.60
C PRO A 45 16.87 -6.84 4.97
N VAL A 46 17.72 -7.37 5.85
CA VAL A 46 17.91 -6.83 7.20
C VAL A 46 18.72 -5.54 7.15
N ALA A 47 19.81 -5.53 6.37
CA ALA A 47 20.62 -4.33 6.16
C ALA A 47 19.81 -3.22 5.48
N THR A 48 19.00 -3.55 4.47
CA THR A 48 18.12 -2.57 3.81
C THR A 48 17.07 -2.04 4.79
N ALA A 49 16.42 -2.90 5.59
CA ALA A 49 15.44 -2.46 6.58
C ALA A 49 16.05 -1.51 7.63
N ASN A 50 17.25 -1.82 8.11
CA ASN A 50 17.97 -0.96 9.06
C ASN A 50 18.31 0.41 8.46
N GLN A 51 18.72 0.44 7.19
CA GLN A 51 18.99 1.70 6.49
C GLN A 51 17.71 2.54 6.34
N MET A 52 16.60 1.93 5.95
CA MET A 52 15.33 2.62 5.78
C MET A 52 14.76 3.12 7.12
N ALA A 53 14.84 2.32 8.18
CA ALA A 53 14.44 2.74 9.51
C ALA A 53 15.31 3.88 10.06
N ALA A 54 16.62 3.86 9.80
CA ALA A 54 17.50 4.96 10.15
C ALA A 54 17.07 6.26 9.43
N PHE A 55 16.71 6.18 8.15
CA PHE A 55 16.17 7.31 7.39
C PHE A 55 14.87 7.86 8.01
N VAL A 56 13.91 6.99 8.35
CA VAL A 56 12.65 7.39 9.01
C VAL A 56 12.95 8.20 10.28
N LYS A 57 13.87 7.71 11.12
CA LYS A 57 14.26 8.37 12.38
C LYS A 57 15.01 9.68 12.14
N GLU A 58 15.99 9.69 11.24
CA GLU A 58 16.83 10.85 10.94
C GLU A 58 16.00 12.03 10.40
N TYR A 59 15.03 11.74 9.54
CA TYR A 59 14.19 12.75 8.90
C TYR A 59 12.85 12.96 9.60
N GLY A 60 12.69 12.37 10.80
CA GLY A 60 11.56 12.58 11.69
C GLY A 60 10.22 12.21 11.06
N LEU A 61 10.15 11.13 10.30
CA LEU A 61 8.90 10.67 9.65
C LEU A 61 8.08 9.79 10.61
N ASP A 62 6.78 9.71 10.36
CA ASP A 62 5.85 8.92 11.19
C ASP A 62 5.85 7.42 10.85
N GLY A 63 6.51 7.03 9.78
CA GLY A 63 6.47 5.66 9.30
C GLY A 63 7.00 5.49 7.88
N ILE A 64 6.75 4.30 7.36
CA ILE A 64 7.22 3.85 6.06
C ILE A 64 6.17 3.00 5.34
N ASP A 65 5.99 3.25 4.06
CA ASP A 65 5.24 2.42 3.13
C ASP A 65 6.21 1.58 2.30
N VAL A 66 6.01 0.26 2.28
CA VAL A 66 6.85 -0.68 1.55
C VAL A 66 6.23 -0.96 0.19
N ASP A 67 6.66 -0.20 -0.81
CA ASP A 67 6.21 -0.29 -2.20
C ASP A 67 7.11 -1.23 -3.02
N TYR A 68 7.24 -2.46 -2.52
CA TYR A 68 8.08 -3.48 -3.15
C TYR A 68 7.42 -3.96 -4.45
N GLU A 69 8.10 -3.81 -5.59
CA GLU A 69 7.61 -4.19 -6.92
C GLU A 69 8.62 -5.09 -7.69
N ASP A 70 9.36 -5.96 -6.99
CA ASP A 70 10.29 -6.92 -7.62
C ASP A 70 9.52 -8.12 -8.21
N PHE A 71 8.88 -7.88 -9.35
CA PHE A 71 8.10 -8.89 -10.08
C PHE A 71 8.93 -10.14 -10.43
N PRO A 72 10.20 -10.05 -10.87
CA PRO A 72 11.02 -11.24 -11.12
C PRO A 72 11.18 -12.12 -9.88
N ALA A 73 11.41 -11.53 -8.70
CA ALA A 73 11.56 -12.29 -7.46
C ALA A 73 10.26 -12.97 -7.02
N PHE A 74 9.10 -12.30 -7.16
CA PHE A 74 7.79 -12.93 -6.88
C PHE A 74 7.48 -14.06 -7.87
N ALA A 75 7.76 -13.86 -9.16
CA ALA A 75 7.59 -14.91 -10.17
C ALA A 75 8.48 -16.13 -9.90
N ALA A 76 9.67 -15.93 -9.33
CA ALA A 76 10.60 -16.99 -8.94
C ALA A 76 10.31 -17.60 -7.55
N GLY A 77 9.43 -17.01 -6.74
CA GLY A 77 9.14 -17.43 -5.36
C GLY A 77 10.26 -17.14 -4.36
N THR A 78 11.12 -16.16 -4.67
CA THR A 78 12.24 -15.73 -3.81
C THR A 78 11.95 -14.41 -3.10
N GLY A 79 10.94 -13.65 -3.56
CA GLY A 79 10.60 -12.34 -3.00
C GLY A 79 9.93 -12.42 -1.62
N GLU A 80 9.10 -13.44 -1.37
CA GLU A 80 8.30 -13.52 -0.16
C GLU A 80 9.16 -13.61 1.12
N ASP A 81 10.19 -14.45 1.13
CA ASP A 81 11.09 -14.59 2.29
C ASP A 81 11.92 -13.32 2.52
N TRP A 82 12.28 -12.61 1.44
CA TRP A 82 12.95 -11.33 1.53
C TRP A 82 12.06 -10.28 2.19
N VAL A 83 10.80 -10.15 1.73
CA VAL A 83 9.83 -9.20 2.29
C VAL A 83 9.52 -9.53 3.76
N ILE A 84 9.40 -10.81 4.10
CA ILE A 84 9.21 -11.27 5.49
C ILE A 84 10.37 -10.83 6.38
N ALA A 85 11.61 -11.11 5.98
CA ALA A 85 12.80 -10.72 6.74
C ALA A 85 12.93 -9.21 6.87
N TYR A 86 12.69 -8.48 5.78
CA TYR A 86 12.70 -7.03 5.73
C TYR A 86 11.67 -6.43 6.71
N THR A 87 10.44 -6.93 6.69
CA THR A 87 9.34 -6.46 7.55
C THR A 87 9.64 -6.69 9.04
N ARG A 88 10.17 -7.87 9.42
CA ARG A 88 10.55 -8.16 10.81
C ARG A 88 11.62 -7.17 11.31
N ALA A 89 12.69 -6.98 10.52
CA ALA A 89 13.76 -6.05 10.87
C ALA A 89 13.26 -4.60 10.93
N LEU A 90 12.40 -4.20 10.00
CA LEU A 90 11.84 -2.86 9.95
C LEU A 90 10.97 -2.57 11.18
N ARG A 91 10.09 -3.50 11.57
CA ARG A 91 9.24 -3.35 12.77
C ARG A 91 10.03 -3.38 14.07
N GLU A 92 11.11 -4.15 14.15
CA GLU A 92 12.03 -4.11 15.30
C GLU A 92 12.65 -2.72 15.45
N GLN A 93 13.00 -2.06 14.34
CA GLN A 93 13.55 -0.71 14.36
C GLN A 93 12.49 0.39 14.50
N LEU A 94 11.25 0.15 14.06
CA LEU A 94 10.14 1.11 14.08
C LEU A 94 8.93 0.51 14.83
N PRO A 95 9.01 0.36 16.17
CA PRO A 95 7.97 -0.29 16.95
C PRO A 95 6.64 0.46 16.87
N ALA A 96 5.53 -0.26 16.71
CA ALA A 96 4.19 0.33 16.76
C ALA A 96 3.91 1.01 18.12
N ALA A 97 4.50 0.51 19.20
CA ALA A 97 4.41 1.10 20.54
C ALA A 97 4.98 2.53 20.63
N ASP A 98 5.91 2.87 19.74
CA ASP A 98 6.49 4.21 19.63
C ASP A 98 5.69 5.11 18.65
N GLY A 99 4.59 4.59 18.11
CA GLY A 99 3.70 5.29 17.19
C GLY A 99 4.11 5.23 15.72
N TYR A 100 5.09 4.40 15.35
CA TYR A 100 5.49 4.22 13.96
C TYR A 100 4.50 3.36 13.18
N ILE A 101 4.23 3.79 11.95
CA ILE A 101 3.36 3.11 11.01
C ILE A 101 4.22 2.38 9.96
N ILE A 102 3.88 1.13 9.67
CA ILE A 102 4.43 0.36 8.55
C ILE A 102 3.27 -0.13 7.69
N THR A 103 3.21 0.37 6.46
CA THR A 103 2.26 -0.08 5.45
C THR A 103 3.01 -0.76 4.33
N HIS A 104 2.30 -1.53 3.52
CA HIS A 104 2.84 -2.10 2.29
C HIS A 104 1.92 -1.72 1.13
N ALA A 105 2.46 -1.55 -0.08
CA ALA A 105 1.69 -1.25 -1.28
C ALA A 105 1.77 -2.37 -2.34
N PRO A 106 1.42 -3.63 -2.01
CA PRO A 106 1.50 -4.72 -2.98
C PRO A 106 0.48 -4.54 -4.11
N VAL A 107 0.82 -5.04 -5.30
CA VAL A 107 -0.18 -5.23 -6.35
C VAL A 107 -1.19 -6.30 -5.92
N SER A 108 -2.47 -6.06 -6.20
CA SER A 108 -3.54 -6.98 -5.80
C SER A 108 -3.33 -8.44 -6.26
N PRO A 109 -2.83 -8.71 -7.49
CA PRO A 109 -2.52 -10.07 -7.94
C PRO A 109 -1.68 -10.91 -6.98
N TRP A 110 -0.77 -10.31 -6.22
CA TRP A 110 0.09 -11.04 -5.28
C TRP A 110 -0.67 -11.71 -4.14
N PHE A 111 -1.96 -11.40 -3.94
CA PHE A 111 -2.82 -12.10 -2.99
C PHE A 111 -3.54 -13.32 -3.57
N THR A 112 -3.30 -13.68 -4.84
CA THR A 112 -3.87 -14.92 -5.38
C THR A 112 -3.28 -16.14 -4.66
N PRO A 113 -4.10 -17.17 -4.34
CA PRO A 113 -3.61 -18.36 -3.66
C PRO A 113 -2.83 -19.33 -4.57
N THR A 114 -2.86 -19.13 -5.90
CA THR A 114 -2.48 -20.20 -6.84
C THR A 114 -1.37 -19.86 -7.84
N LEU A 115 -1.04 -18.59 -8.06
CA LEU A 115 -0.12 -18.20 -9.13
C LEU A 115 1.34 -18.01 -8.70
N TYR A 116 1.61 -17.67 -7.44
CA TYR A 116 2.97 -17.40 -6.97
C TYR A 116 3.57 -18.61 -6.25
N PRO A 117 4.71 -19.16 -6.73
CA PRO A 117 5.29 -20.38 -6.17
C PRO A 117 5.77 -20.22 -4.72
N GLY A 118 6.14 -18.99 -4.32
CA GLY A 118 6.46 -18.67 -2.93
C GLY A 118 5.24 -18.40 -2.05
N GLY A 119 4.02 -18.44 -2.60
CA GLY A 119 2.76 -18.22 -1.89
C GLY A 119 2.31 -16.77 -1.82
N GLY A 120 3.02 -15.86 -2.49
CA GLY A 120 2.65 -14.45 -2.65
C GLY A 120 2.47 -13.70 -1.33
N TYR A 121 1.71 -12.61 -1.38
CA TYR A 121 1.42 -11.80 -0.20
C TYR A 121 0.50 -12.49 0.82
N LEU A 122 -0.20 -13.58 0.45
CA LEU A 122 -0.88 -14.42 1.44
C LEU A 122 0.12 -15.12 2.37
N LYS A 123 1.28 -15.57 1.87
CA LYS A 123 2.36 -16.07 2.74
C LYS A 123 2.90 -14.94 3.62
N VAL A 124 3.23 -13.78 3.02
CA VAL A 124 3.74 -12.62 3.76
C VAL A 124 2.78 -12.25 4.90
N HIS A 125 1.47 -12.17 4.63
CA HIS A 125 0.47 -11.87 5.64
C HIS A 125 0.41 -12.92 6.76
N ARG A 126 0.46 -14.22 6.44
CA ARG A 126 0.48 -15.27 7.47
C ARG A 126 1.69 -15.19 8.39
N GLU A 127 2.85 -14.80 7.85
CA GLU A 127 4.12 -14.82 8.58
C GLU A 127 4.40 -13.55 9.39
N VAL A 128 4.03 -12.38 8.84
CA VAL A 128 4.35 -11.06 9.40
C VAL A 128 3.21 -10.04 9.27
N GLY A 129 2.00 -10.47 8.90
CA GLY A 129 0.86 -9.58 8.72
C GLY A 129 0.40 -8.88 10.00
N ASP A 130 0.79 -9.38 11.17
CA ASP A 130 0.61 -8.74 12.48
C ASP A 130 1.58 -7.56 12.70
N LEU A 131 2.72 -7.54 12.00
CA LEU A 131 3.71 -6.47 12.04
C LEU A 131 3.42 -5.32 11.07
N ILE A 132 2.49 -5.51 10.12
CA ILE A 132 2.10 -4.53 9.09
C ILE A 132 0.77 -3.89 9.50
N ASP A 133 0.68 -2.57 9.52
CA ASP A 133 -0.54 -1.88 9.93
C ASP A 133 -1.68 -2.09 8.92
N TRP A 134 -1.42 -1.87 7.62
CA TRP A 134 -2.35 -2.19 6.53
C TRP A 134 -1.65 -2.30 5.15
N TYR A 135 -2.41 -2.70 4.14
CA TYR A 135 -2.00 -2.85 2.75
C TYR A 135 -2.71 -1.83 1.85
N ASN A 136 -1.94 -0.94 1.24
CA ASN A 136 -2.35 -0.04 0.16
C ASN A 136 -2.42 -0.83 -1.16
N LEU A 137 -3.43 -1.69 -1.32
CA LEU A 137 -3.53 -2.61 -2.46
C LEU A 137 -3.61 -1.85 -3.79
N GLN A 138 -2.67 -2.09 -4.70
CA GLN A 138 -2.72 -1.47 -6.01
C GLN A 138 -3.72 -2.21 -6.92
N PHE A 139 -4.93 -1.67 -7.06
CA PHE A 139 -5.97 -2.17 -7.98
C PHE A 139 -5.88 -1.50 -9.36
N TYR A 140 -4.67 -1.34 -9.88
CA TYR A 140 -4.36 -0.70 -11.15
C TYR A 140 -3.07 -1.28 -11.74
N ASN A 141 -2.80 -1.08 -13.03
CA ASN A 141 -1.70 -1.72 -13.77
C ASN A 141 -1.79 -3.25 -13.92
N GLN A 142 -2.95 -3.86 -13.66
CA GLN A 142 -3.12 -5.32 -13.68
C GLN A 142 -3.83 -5.87 -14.91
N GLY A 143 -4.35 -4.99 -15.77
CA GLY A 143 -5.07 -5.34 -16.99
C GLY A 143 -6.20 -4.35 -17.25
N THR A 144 -6.59 -4.17 -18.51
CA THR A 144 -7.56 -3.11 -18.89
C THR A 144 -8.97 -3.34 -18.34
N SER A 145 -9.33 -4.58 -18.01
CA SER A 145 -10.62 -4.96 -17.42
C SER A 145 -10.55 -5.25 -15.92
N GLU A 146 -9.38 -5.13 -15.29
CA GLU A 146 -9.19 -5.59 -13.91
C GLU A 146 -9.63 -4.51 -12.92
N TYR A 147 -10.58 -4.86 -12.04
CA TYR A 147 -11.07 -4.02 -10.95
C TYR A 147 -11.65 -2.67 -11.39
N THR A 148 -12.24 -2.59 -12.59
CA THR A 148 -12.70 -1.32 -13.18
C THR A 148 -14.12 -0.90 -12.77
N ASP A 149 -14.85 -1.76 -12.06
CA ASP A 149 -16.16 -1.50 -11.46
C ASP A 149 -16.24 -2.07 -10.03
N CYS A 150 -17.34 -1.80 -9.31
CA CYS A 150 -17.49 -2.27 -7.93
C CYS A 150 -17.55 -3.81 -7.82
N PRO A 151 -18.31 -4.56 -8.66
CA PRO A 151 -18.31 -6.02 -8.60
C PRO A 151 -16.93 -6.65 -8.77
N GLY A 152 -16.16 -6.21 -9.78
CA GLY A 152 -14.82 -6.73 -10.03
C GLY A 152 -13.79 -6.32 -8.97
N LEU A 153 -13.96 -5.13 -8.37
CA LEU A 153 -13.11 -4.62 -7.30
C LEU A 153 -13.39 -5.31 -5.96
N LEU A 154 -14.67 -5.51 -5.63
CA LEU A 154 -15.11 -5.92 -4.30
C LEU A 154 -15.33 -7.43 -4.18
N ASP A 155 -15.96 -8.05 -5.17
CA ASP A 155 -16.59 -9.37 -5.02
C ASP A 155 -15.90 -10.48 -5.81
N GLU A 156 -15.59 -10.24 -7.09
CA GLU A 156 -15.14 -11.29 -7.99
C GLU A 156 -14.08 -10.78 -8.95
N SER A 157 -12.82 -11.11 -8.70
CA SER A 157 -11.74 -10.86 -9.64
C SER A 157 -11.78 -11.83 -10.82
N SER A 158 -11.07 -11.49 -11.90
CA SER A 158 -11.08 -12.31 -13.11
C SER A 158 -10.31 -13.62 -12.93
N SER A 159 -10.45 -14.55 -13.88
CA SER A 159 -9.62 -15.75 -13.93
C SER A 159 -8.14 -15.46 -14.19
N THR A 160 -7.79 -14.25 -14.65
CA THR A 160 -6.40 -13.81 -14.83
C THR A 160 -5.73 -13.68 -13.46
N TRP A 161 -6.43 -13.07 -12.50
CA TRP A 161 -5.99 -12.86 -11.12
C TRP A 161 -7.04 -13.43 -10.18
N PRO A 162 -7.10 -14.75 -9.98
CA PRO A 162 -8.19 -15.35 -9.22
C PRO A 162 -8.06 -15.03 -7.72
N GLU A 163 -9.20 -14.70 -7.11
CA GLU A 163 -9.38 -14.48 -5.66
C GLU A 163 -8.69 -13.24 -5.10
N THR A 164 -8.62 -12.16 -5.88
CA THR A 164 -7.89 -10.94 -5.55
C THR A 164 -8.81 -9.71 -5.45
N ALA A 165 -10.13 -9.87 -5.55
CA ALA A 165 -11.07 -8.82 -5.16
C ALA A 165 -11.04 -8.64 -3.63
N VAL A 166 -11.44 -7.47 -3.12
CA VAL A 166 -11.32 -7.11 -1.69
C VAL A 166 -11.89 -8.18 -0.77
N PHE A 167 -13.10 -8.66 -1.02
CA PHE A 167 -13.73 -9.67 -0.16
C PHE A 167 -13.21 -11.08 -0.38
N GLN A 168 -12.62 -11.38 -1.54
CA GLN A 168 -11.92 -12.65 -1.77
C GLN A 168 -10.58 -12.70 -1.04
N ILE A 169 -9.82 -11.59 -1.05
CA ILE A 169 -8.59 -11.47 -0.23
C ILE A 169 -8.94 -11.61 1.25
N ALA A 170 -10.04 -10.99 1.70
CA ALA A 170 -10.50 -11.13 3.08
C ALA A 170 -10.89 -12.57 3.42
N ALA A 171 -11.60 -13.27 2.52
CA ALA A 171 -11.94 -14.68 2.68
C ALA A 171 -10.69 -15.59 2.74
N ASN A 172 -9.59 -15.18 2.11
CA ASN A 172 -8.29 -15.84 2.17
C ASN A 172 -7.46 -15.49 3.44
N GLY A 173 -8.07 -14.80 4.40
CA GLY A 173 -7.55 -14.67 5.77
C GLY A 173 -6.94 -13.32 6.12
N VAL A 174 -7.02 -12.32 5.24
CA VAL A 174 -6.54 -10.97 5.53
C VAL A 174 -7.67 -10.13 6.17
N PRO A 175 -7.46 -9.50 7.34
CA PRO A 175 -8.50 -8.69 7.97
C PRO A 175 -8.96 -7.52 7.08
N MET A 176 -10.27 -7.27 7.01
CA MET A 176 -10.86 -6.23 6.16
C MET A 176 -10.36 -4.81 6.48
N ASP A 177 -10.02 -4.55 7.74
CA ASP A 177 -9.45 -3.27 8.20
C ASP A 177 -8.03 -3.02 7.68
N LYS A 178 -7.35 -4.06 7.15
CA LYS A 178 -6.04 -3.93 6.52
C LYS A 178 -6.09 -3.77 5.00
N LEU A 179 -7.26 -3.87 4.37
CA LEU A 179 -7.39 -3.87 2.92
C LEU A 179 -7.74 -2.46 2.40
N VAL A 180 -6.75 -1.60 2.19
CA VAL A 180 -6.96 -0.27 1.62
C VAL A 180 -7.05 -0.37 0.10
N ILE A 181 -8.06 0.26 -0.50
CA ILE A 181 -8.28 0.25 -1.95
C ILE A 181 -7.44 1.35 -2.61
N GLY A 182 -6.41 0.97 -3.36
CA GLY A 182 -5.56 1.86 -4.14
C GLY A 182 -6.03 2.04 -5.58
N LYS A 183 -6.18 3.30 -6.03
CA LYS A 183 -6.56 3.66 -7.41
C LYS A 183 -5.73 4.84 -7.96
N PRO A 184 -5.56 4.95 -9.28
CA PRO A 184 -4.88 6.10 -9.85
C PRO A 184 -5.81 7.32 -9.87
N ALA A 185 -5.25 8.51 -9.67
CA ALA A 185 -6.00 9.75 -9.55
C ALA A 185 -6.47 10.28 -10.90
N GLY A 186 -5.52 10.42 -11.83
CA GLY A 186 -5.70 10.99 -13.14
C GLY A 186 -5.46 10.01 -14.28
N VAL A 187 -5.86 10.44 -15.48
CA VAL A 187 -5.52 9.74 -16.72
C VAL A 187 -4.00 9.80 -16.90
N GLY A 188 -3.35 8.65 -17.12
CA GLY A 188 -1.91 8.57 -17.35
C GLY A 188 -1.06 8.41 -16.08
N ASP A 189 -1.64 8.47 -14.88
CA ASP A 189 -0.94 8.11 -13.64
C ASP A 189 -0.63 6.61 -13.56
N ALA A 190 -1.41 5.79 -14.27
CA ALA A 190 -1.25 4.36 -14.43
C ALA A 190 -1.59 3.94 -15.88
N ASN A 191 -1.12 2.78 -16.31
CA ASN A 191 -1.41 2.21 -17.63
C ASN A 191 -2.87 1.74 -17.76
N ASN A 192 -3.50 1.30 -16.66
CA ASN A 192 -4.89 0.84 -16.60
C ASN A 192 -5.43 0.88 -15.15
N GLY A 193 -6.72 0.60 -14.96
CA GLY A 193 -7.36 0.48 -13.64
C GLY A 193 -7.90 1.79 -13.05
N GLN A 194 -7.86 2.89 -13.83
CA GLN A 194 -8.50 4.15 -13.44
C GLN A 194 -10.00 3.96 -13.24
N MET A 195 -10.52 4.61 -12.22
CA MET A 195 -11.92 4.63 -11.86
C MET A 195 -12.33 6.08 -11.58
N PRO A 196 -13.48 6.56 -12.09
CA PRO A 196 -13.98 7.87 -11.70
C PRO A 196 -14.13 7.97 -10.18
N ALA A 197 -13.78 9.13 -9.60
CA ALA A 197 -13.82 9.32 -8.16
C ALA A 197 -15.21 9.06 -7.54
N GLU A 198 -16.29 9.41 -8.26
CA GLU A 198 -17.67 9.12 -7.83
C GLU A 198 -18.02 7.63 -7.86
N THR A 199 -17.51 6.90 -8.85
CA THR A 199 -17.66 5.45 -8.92
C THR A 199 -16.91 4.81 -7.75
N LEU A 200 -15.67 5.27 -7.48
CA LEU A 200 -14.91 4.79 -6.32
C LEU A 200 -15.67 5.09 -5.02
N ALA A 201 -16.19 6.30 -4.83
CA ALA A 201 -16.99 6.66 -3.65
C ALA A 201 -18.17 5.69 -3.43
N THR A 202 -18.85 5.31 -4.52
CA THR A 202 -19.94 4.32 -4.50
C THR A 202 -19.43 2.95 -4.04
N CYS A 203 -18.34 2.44 -4.63
CA CYS A 203 -17.76 1.16 -4.22
C CYS A 203 -17.31 1.16 -2.75
N LEU A 204 -16.74 2.27 -2.25
CA LEU A 204 -16.34 2.39 -0.85
C LEU A 204 -17.55 2.37 0.10
N ALA A 205 -18.68 2.99 -0.30
CA ALA A 205 -19.91 2.95 0.46
C ALA A 205 -20.49 1.53 0.52
N GLU A 206 -20.59 0.85 -0.62
CA GLU A 206 -21.03 -0.55 -0.70
C GLU A 206 -20.17 -1.48 0.16
N ALA A 207 -18.84 -1.33 0.09
CA ALA A 207 -17.92 -2.11 0.92
C ALA A 207 -18.13 -1.84 2.41
N LYS A 208 -18.30 -0.56 2.79
CA LYS A 208 -18.52 -0.16 4.19
C LYS A 208 -19.82 -0.68 4.76
N GLU A 209 -20.91 -0.70 3.99
CA GLU A 209 -22.19 -1.31 4.40
C GLU A 209 -22.06 -2.80 4.69
N ARG A 210 -21.04 -3.46 4.11
CA ARG A 210 -20.71 -4.87 4.30
C ARG A 210 -19.66 -5.12 5.37
N GLY A 211 -19.32 -4.10 6.16
CA GLY A 211 -18.42 -4.22 7.31
C GLY A 211 -16.94 -3.98 7.01
N TRP A 212 -16.57 -3.63 5.77
CA TRP A 212 -15.20 -3.22 5.45
C TRP A 212 -14.92 -1.80 5.93
N ASN A 213 -13.69 -1.54 6.38
CA ASN A 213 -13.30 -0.25 6.95
C ASN A 213 -11.83 0.14 6.64
N GLY A 214 -11.23 -0.43 5.59
CA GLY A 214 -9.82 -0.19 5.25
C GLY A 214 -9.51 1.25 4.82
N GLY A 215 -10.30 1.83 3.90
CA GLY A 215 -10.08 3.17 3.35
C GLY A 215 -9.56 3.15 1.91
N ALA A 216 -9.14 4.31 1.41
CA ALA A 216 -8.63 4.46 0.05
C ALA A 216 -7.20 5.03 0.02
N MET A 217 -6.40 4.51 -0.91
CA MET A 217 -5.09 5.03 -1.31
C MET A 217 -5.19 5.56 -2.74
N VAL A 218 -4.35 6.53 -3.09
CA VAL A 218 -4.34 7.12 -4.42
C VAL A 218 -2.95 7.34 -4.99
N TRP A 219 -2.77 6.95 -6.26
CA TRP A 219 -1.59 7.27 -7.06
C TRP A 219 -1.96 8.29 -8.16
N GLN A 220 -1.62 9.56 -8.09
CA GLN A 220 -0.77 10.19 -7.09
C GLN A 220 -1.09 11.67 -6.94
N TYR A 221 -0.55 12.28 -5.90
CA TYR A 221 -0.40 13.73 -5.85
C TYR A 221 0.61 14.18 -6.95
N PRO A 222 0.37 15.30 -7.67
CA PRO A 222 -0.65 16.33 -7.45
C PRO A 222 -1.97 16.12 -8.22
N ASN A 223 -2.20 14.98 -8.84
CA ASN A 223 -3.47 14.71 -9.54
C ASN A 223 -4.60 14.32 -8.56
N ALA A 224 -4.26 13.81 -7.38
CA ALA A 224 -5.18 13.54 -6.26
C ALA A 224 -5.29 14.71 -5.26
N GLN A 225 -5.83 15.85 -5.69
CA GLN A 225 -5.95 17.02 -4.80
C GLN A 225 -7.15 16.91 -3.84
N SER A 226 -7.34 17.95 -3.03
CA SER A 226 -8.43 18.02 -2.03
C SER A 226 -9.81 17.69 -2.59
N GLU A 227 -10.15 18.13 -3.80
CA GLU A 227 -11.45 17.83 -4.42
C GLU A 227 -11.61 16.34 -4.74
N TRP A 228 -10.56 15.66 -5.22
CA TRP A 228 -10.58 14.21 -5.43
C TRP A 228 -10.85 13.49 -4.10
N ILE A 229 -10.14 13.89 -3.03
CA ILE A 229 -10.28 13.29 -1.70
C ILE A 229 -11.70 13.50 -1.15
N LYS A 230 -12.27 14.69 -1.31
CA LYS A 230 -13.66 14.99 -0.91
C LYS A 230 -14.65 14.11 -1.66
N THR A 231 -14.51 13.99 -2.97
CA THR A 231 -15.40 13.16 -3.80
C THR A 231 -15.34 11.70 -3.36
N VAL A 232 -14.14 11.10 -3.27
CA VAL A 232 -14.00 9.68 -2.91
C VAL A 232 -14.56 9.36 -1.53
N ARG A 233 -14.44 10.30 -0.58
CA ARG A 233 -14.95 10.13 0.78
C ARG A 233 -16.44 10.43 0.95
N SER A 234 -17.07 11.08 -0.03
CA SER A 234 -18.39 11.70 0.10
C SER A 234 -19.51 10.74 0.54
N GLN A 235 -19.42 9.46 0.15
CA GLN A 235 -20.44 8.46 0.46
C GLN A 235 -20.05 7.51 1.61
N SER A 236 -18.76 7.37 1.90
CA SER A 236 -18.24 6.41 2.89
C SER A 236 -17.89 7.08 4.23
N TRP A 237 -16.94 8.02 4.24
CA TRP A 237 -16.54 8.79 5.43
C TRP A 237 -16.61 10.29 5.13
N PRO A 238 -17.83 10.84 4.99
CA PRO A 238 -18.03 12.23 4.63
C PRO A 238 -17.32 13.15 5.63
N VAL A 239 -16.64 14.16 5.08
CA VAL A 239 -15.96 15.24 5.81
C VAL A 239 -16.74 16.52 5.74
#